data_AF-A0A2E8E5G5-F1
#
_entry.id   AF-A0A2E8E5G5-F1
#
_cell.length_a   1.000
_cell.length_b   1.000
_cell.length_c   1.000
_cell.angle_alpha   90.00
_cell.angle_beta   90.00
_cell.angle_gamma   90.00
#
_symmetry.space_group_name_H-M   'P 1'
#
loop_
_entity.id
_entity.type
_entity.pdbx_description
1 polymer ?
#
loop_
_entity_poly.entity_id
_entity_poly.type
_entity_poly.pdbx_seq_one_letter_code
_entity_poly.pdbx_strand_id
1 'polypeptide(L)'
;MLYMARRFKDAVVQIRQTLTMEDRAPTILTSLALCYLQLGQVSDAYRALQRAFTAIGQHRAAARAGAYAETPERDLGLALLEALEAEPIRVAWLNAQVAVQLGERDRALQWLELGYREREGEMVLVGADPGFGPLRADPRFQDLQRRIGGLG
;
A
#
# COMPACT_ATOMS: atom_id res chain seq x y z
N MET A 1 -12.54 4.82 6.75
CA MET A 1 -12.79 6.29 6.69
C MET A 1 -11.68 7.14 7.33
N LEU A 2 -10.94 6.70 8.35
CA LEU A 2 -9.91 7.55 8.99
C LEU A 2 -8.62 7.76 8.18
N TYR A 3 -8.20 6.77 7.39
CA TYR A 3 -7.05 6.90 6.48
C TYR A 3 -7.25 8.04 5.47
N MET A 4 -8.40 8.07 4.79
CA MET A 4 -8.75 9.12 3.82
C MET A 4 -8.87 10.51 4.47
N ALA A 5 -9.22 10.57 5.76
CA ALA A 5 -9.26 11.81 6.53
C ALA A 5 -7.86 12.29 7.00
N ARG A 6 -6.77 11.63 6.59
CA ARG A 6 -5.38 11.89 7.01
C ARG A 6 -5.14 11.77 8.51
N ARG A 7 -6.06 11.14 9.24
CA ARG A 7 -5.96 10.91 10.69
C ARG A 7 -5.23 9.60 10.96
N PHE A 8 -4.00 9.48 10.44
CA PHE A 8 -3.26 8.23 10.43
C PHE A 8 -2.93 7.74 11.84
N LYS A 9 -2.50 8.63 12.75
CA LYS A 9 -2.20 8.27 14.14
C LYS A 9 -3.44 7.75 14.88
N ASP A 10 -4.55 8.46 14.76
CA ASP A 10 -5.82 8.05 15.38
C ASP A 10 -6.32 6.73 14.80
N ALA A 11 -6.18 6.55 13.48
CA ALA A 11 -6.51 5.29 12.81
C ALA A 11 -5.68 4.12 13.35
N VAL A 12 -4.36 4.31 13.53
CA VAL A 12 -3.49 3.27 14.11
C VAL A 12 -3.93 2.93 15.53
N VAL A 13 -4.19 3.93 16.38
CA VAL A 13 -4.65 3.69 17.76
C VAL A 13 -5.96 2.90 17.76
N GLN A 14 -6.95 3.35 17.00
CA GLN A 14 -8.25 2.71 16.96
C GLN A 14 -8.19 1.29 16.38
N ILE A 15 -7.44 1.09 15.28
CA ILE A 15 -7.26 -0.23 14.68
C ILE A 15 -6.56 -1.15 15.68
N ARG A 16 -5.50 -0.70 16.37
CA ARG A 16 -4.80 -1.53 17.36
C ARG A 16 -5.63 -1.89 18.59
N GLN A 17 -6.56 -1.02 19.00
CA GLN A 17 -7.48 -1.29 20.11
C GLN A 17 -8.59 -2.28 19.75
N THR A 18 -8.95 -2.33 18.46
CA THR A 18 -10.03 -3.19 17.96
C THR A 18 -9.51 -4.50 17.36
N LEU A 19 -8.26 -4.53 16.91
CA LEU A 19 -7.61 -5.71 16.36
C LEU A 19 -7.36 -6.73 17.47
N THR A 20 -8.19 -7.76 17.55
CA THR A 20 -7.93 -8.90 18.43
C THR A 20 -6.83 -9.79 17.85
N MET A 21 -6.23 -10.65 18.68
CA MET A 21 -5.20 -11.61 18.22
C MET A 21 -5.73 -12.56 17.13
N GLU A 22 -7.05 -12.77 17.09
CA GLU A 22 -7.73 -13.64 16.12
C GLU A 22 -8.14 -12.92 14.83
N ASP A 23 -8.22 -11.59 14.85
CA ASP A 23 -8.55 -10.79 13.67
C ASP A 23 -7.39 -10.77 12.68
N ARG A 24 -7.37 -11.82 11.85
CA ARG A 24 -6.51 -11.96 10.67
C ARG A 24 -7.10 -11.27 9.45
N ALA A 25 -8.13 -10.43 9.60
CA ALA A 25 -8.82 -9.78 8.49
C ALA A 25 -7.80 -9.02 7.61
N PRO A 26 -7.47 -9.53 6.41
CA PRO A 26 -6.38 -8.99 5.60
C PRO A 26 -6.60 -7.52 5.27
N THR A 27 -7.85 -7.11 5.07
CA THR A 27 -8.26 -5.72 4.82
C THR A 27 -7.90 -4.78 5.96
N ILE A 28 -8.02 -5.21 7.22
CA ILE A 28 -7.67 -4.40 8.39
C ILE A 28 -6.16 -4.28 8.52
N LEU A 29 -5.43 -5.38 8.30
CA LEU A 29 -3.97 -5.41 8.34
C LEU A 29 -3.35 -4.56 7.21
N THR A 30 -3.91 -4.60 6.01
CA THR A 30 -3.51 -3.72 4.89
C THR A 30 -3.83 -2.25 5.20
N SER A 31 -5.00 -1.94 5.77
CA SER A 31 -5.35 -0.57 6.17
C SER A 31 -4.39 -0.03 7.24
N LEU A 32 -3.99 -0.87 8.19
CA LEU A 32 -3.00 -0.55 9.22
C LEU A 32 -1.63 -0.28 8.59
N ALA A 33 -1.20 -1.11 7.65
CA ALA A 33 0.06 -0.94 6.94
C ALA A 33 0.13 0.39 6.19
N LEU A 34 -0.95 0.76 5.51
CA LEU A 34 -1.03 2.03 4.80
C LEU A 34 -0.94 3.22 5.76
N CYS A 35 -1.59 3.15 6.93
CA CYS A 35 -1.44 4.20 7.95
C CYS A 35 0.01 4.32 8.42
N TYR A 36 0.69 3.20 8.66
CA TYR A 36 2.10 3.19 9.04
C TYR A 36 3.02 3.77 7.96
N LEU A 37 2.78 3.43 6.68
CA LEU A 37 3.50 4.03 5.55
C LEU A 37 3.37 5.55 5.56
N GLN A 38 2.16 6.09 5.73
CA GLN A 38 1.93 7.54 5.78
C GLN A 38 2.56 8.23 7.00
N LEU A 39 2.88 7.47 8.05
CA LEU A 39 3.59 7.96 9.23
C LEU A 39 5.12 7.81 9.12
N GLY A 40 5.64 7.27 8.01
CA GLY A 40 7.05 6.94 7.84
C GLY A 40 7.51 5.74 8.69
N GLN A 41 6.57 5.01 9.31
CA GLN A 41 6.84 3.85 10.16
C GLN A 41 6.95 2.58 9.31
N VAL A 42 7.95 2.56 8.42
CA VAL A 42 8.09 1.53 7.38
C VAL A 42 8.18 0.12 7.99
N SER A 43 8.93 -0.05 9.08
CA SER A 43 9.07 -1.34 9.78
C SER A 43 7.75 -1.87 10.35
N ASP A 44 6.87 -0.99 10.85
CA ASP A 44 5.56 -1.39 11.36
C ASP A 44 4.59 -1.71 10.22
N ALA A 45 4.63 -0.93 9.13
CA ALA A 45 3.86 -1.21 7.92
C ALA A 45 4.17 -2.59 7.37
N TYR A 46 5.45 -2.93 7.41
CA TYR A 46 5.96 -4.19 6.92
C TYR A 46 5.48 -5.40 7.74
N ARG A 47 5.54 -5.31 9.07
CA ARG A 47 4.99 -6.36 9.95
C ARG A 47 3.49 -6.55 9.74
N ALA A 48 2.75 -5.46 9.50
CA ALA A 48 1.32 -5.53 9.22
C ALA A 48 1.03 -6.25 7.89
N LEU A 49 1.78 -5.94 6.83
CA LEU A 49 1.65 -6.63 5.53
C LEU A 49 2.07 -8.09 5.59
N GLN A 50 3.16 -8.41 6.30
CA GLN A 50 3.56 -9.80 6.52
C GLN A 50 2.42 -10.64 7.12
N ARG A 51 1.75 -10.09 8.14
CA ARG A 51 0.59 -10.74 8.77
C ARG A 51 -0.58 -10.85 7.81
N ALA A 52 -0.83 -9.81 6.99
CA ALA A 52 -1.89 -9.83 5.98
C ALA A 52 -1.66 -10.96 4.96
N PHE A 53 -0.45 -11.09 4.43
CA PHE A 53 -0.10 -12.16 3.48
C PHE A 53 -0.15 -13.55 4.10
N THR A 54 0.30 -13.68 5.35
CA THR A 54 0.18 -14.95 6.09
C THR A 54 -1.28 -15.38 6.23
N ALA A 55 -2.18 -14.44 6.49
CA ALA A 55 -3.60 -14.71 6.70
C ALA A 55 -4.32 -15.25 5.45
N ILE A 56 -3.86 -14.87 4.25
CA ILE A 56 -4.44 -15.32 2.97
C ILE A 56 -3.66 -16.46 2.31
N GLY A 57 -2.76 -17.11 3.05
CA GLY A 57 -1.97 -18.25 2.55
C GLY A 57 -0.83 -17.86 1.60
N GLN A 58 -0.53 -16.56 1.46
CA GLN A 58 0.61 -16.05 0.69
C GLN A 58 1.90 -16.13 1.51
N HIS A 59 2.26 -17.35 1.90
CA HIS A 59 3.40 -17.62 2.76
C HIS A 59 4.73 -17.24 2.12
N ARG A 60 4.82 -17.18 0.78
CA ARG A 60 6.03 -16.72 0.06
C ARG A 60 6.22 -15.21 0.21
N ALA A 61 5.22 -14.39 -0.08
CA ALA A 61 5.27 -12.95 0.23
C ALA A 61 5.50 -12.68 1.71
N ALA A 62 4.85 -13.43 2.61
CA ALA A 62 5.06 -13.28 4.05
C ALA A 62 6.46 -13.68 4.53
N ALA A 63 7.04 -14.75 3.98
CA ALA A 63 8.40 -15.20 4.33
C ALA A 63 9.45 -14.23 3.79
N ARG A 64 9.27 -13.74 2.56
CA ARG A 64 10.09 -12.65 2.01
C ARG A 64 9.96 -11.43 2.88
N ALA A 65 8.74 -11.05 3.27
CA ALA A 65 8.55 -9.99 4.24
C ALA A 65 9.38 -10.28 5.52
N GLY A 66 9.21 -11.42 6.18
CA GLY A 66 9.96 -11.74 7.40
C GLY A 66 11.49 -11.65 7.31
N ALA A 67 12.08 -11.98 6.16
CA ALA A 67 13.53 -12.04 5.97
C ALA A 67 14.24 -10.68 6.08
N TYR A 68 13.54 -9.56 5.87
CA TYR A 68 14.14 -8.22 5.88
C TYR A 68 13.80 -7.40 7.12
N ALA A 69 13.19 -7.99 8.15
CA ALA A 69 12.75 -7.26 9.34
C ALA A 69 13.88 -6.54 10.12
N GLU A 70 15.15 -6.88 9.87
CA GLU A 70 16.35 -6.27 10.48
C GLU A 70 17.18 -5.39 9.52
N THR A 71 16.74 -5.21 8.28
CA THR A 71 17.46 -4.41 7.26
C THR A 71 17.14 -2.91 7.44
N PRO A 72 17.99 -1.97 6.95
CA PRO A 72 17.64 -0.55 6.96
C PRO A 72 16.33 -0.26 6.20
N GLU A 73 15.58 0.75 6.64
CA GLU A 73 14.19 1.03 6.22
C GLU A 73 14.01 1.18 4.70
N ARG A 74 15.05 1.65 3.99
CA ARG A 74 15.05 1.76 2.52
C ARG A 74 15.09 0.40 1.83
N ASP A 75 15.97 -0.50 2.27
CA ASP A 75 16.12 -1.84 1.68
C ASP A 75 14.90 -2.72 2.00
N LEU A 76 14.32 -2.52 3.19
CA LEU A 76 13.03 -3.08 3.61
C LEU A 76 11.89 -2.76 2.64
N GLY A 77 11.80 -1.51 2.18
CA GLY A 77 10.75 -1.13 1.24
C GLY A 77 10.97 -1.71 -0.16
N LEU A 78 12.22 -1.80 -0.64
CA LEU A 78 12.52 -2.46 -1.92
C LEU A 78 12.17 -3.95 -1.87
N ALA A 79 12.52 -4.63 -0.78
CA ALA A 79 12.16 -6.02 -0.55
C ALA A 79 10.64 -6.24 -0.47
N LEU A 80 9.92 -5.31 0.17
CA LEU A 80 8.46 -5.34 0.20
C LEU A 80 7.90 -5.24 -1.20
N LEU A 81 8.40 -4.29 -2.00
CA LEU A 81 7.96 -4.13 -3.37
C LEU A 81 8.14 -5.44 -4.13
N GLU A 82 9.35 -6.02 -4.15
CA GLU A 82 9.63 -7.31 -4.80
C GLU A 82 8.72 -8.46 -4.33
N ALA A 83 8.40 -8.52 -3.04
CA ALA A 83 7.48 -9.51 -2.50
C ALA A 83 6.06 -9.34 -3.06
N LEU A 84 5.59 -8.11 -3.20
CA LEU A 84 4.29 -7.79 -3.77
C LEU A 84 4.24 -8.00 -5.29
N GLU A 85 5.32 -7.65 -6.02
CA GLU A 85 5.40 -7.82 -7.48
C GLU A 85 5.35 -9.31 -7.89
N ALA A 86 5.76 -10.21 -6.99
CA ALA A 86 5.80 -11.64 -7.24
C ALA A 86 4.47 -12.38 -6.96
N GLU A 87 3.48 -11.72 -6.38
CA GLU A 87 2.20 -12.34 -6.05
C GLU A 87 1.17 -12.12 -7.18
N PRO A 88 0.38 -13.16 -7.53
CA PRO A 88 -0.64 -13.05 -8.56
C PRO A 88 -1.88 -12.25 -8.12
N ILE A 89 -1.97 -11.88 -6.82
CA ILE A 89 -3.06 -11.08 -6.29
C ILE A 89 -2.78 -9.61 -6.61
N ARG A 90 -3.77 -9.01 -7.28
CA ARG A 90 -3.79 -7.64 -7.80
C ARG A 90 -3.81 -6.65 -6.64
N VAL A 91 -2.65 -6.15 -6.25
CA VAL A 91 -2.49 -5.10 -5.24
C VAL A 91 -1.74 -3.91 -5.83
N ALA A 92 -2.11 -3.51 -7.04
CA ALA A 92 -1.43 -2.44 -7.78
C ALA A 92 -1.52 -1.11 -7.01
N TRP A 93 -2.64 -0.85 -6.34
CA TRP A 93 -2.78 0.31 -5.46
C TRP A 93 -1.80 0.29 -4.27
N LEU A 94 -1.63 -0.85 -3.60
CA LEU A 94 -0.67 -1.00 -2.50
C LEU A 94 0.78 -0.88 -3.00
N ASN A 95 1.10 -1.50 -4.13
CA ASN A 95 2.43 -1.43 -4.76
C ASN A 95 2.80 0.00 -5.10
N ALA A 96 1.84 0.77 -5.64
CA ALA A 96 2.04 2.17 -5.93
C ALA A 96 2.33 2.98 -4.66
N GLN A 97 1.62 2.74 -3.56
CA GLN A 97 1.86 3.45 -2.29
C GLN A 97 3.24 3.15 -1.70
N VAL A 98 3.66 1.88 -1.73
CA VAL A 98 5.00 1.48 -1.28
C VAL A 98 6.07 2.14 -2.15
N ALA A 99 5.89 2.12 -3.48
CA ALA A 99 6.82 2.78 -4.41
C ALA A 99 6.90 4.30 -4.17
N VAL A 100 5.78 4.99 -3.88
CA VAL A 100 5.80 6.41 -3.51
C VAL A 100 6.62 6.66 -2.25
N GLN A 101 6.47 5.83 -1.21
CA GLN A 101 7.24 5.97 0.02
C GLN A 101 8.74 5.77 -0.18
N LEU A 102 9.14 4.94 -1.14
CA LEU A 102 10.53 4.71 -1.50
C LEU A 102 11.14 5.82 -2.37
N GLY A 103 10.32 6.77 -2.83
CA GLY A 103 10.70 7.76 -3.84
C GLY A 103 10.75 7.21 -5.27
N GLU A 104 10.29 5.97 -5.48
CA GLU A 104 10.28 5.26 -6.76
C GLU A 104 9.09 5.70 -7.62
N ARG A 105 9.06 6.99 -7.98
CA ARG A 105 7.95 7.65 -8.67
C ARG A 105 7.52 6.97 -9.96
N ASP A 106 8.47 6.54 -10.80
CA ASP A 106 8.15 5.88 -12.06
C ASP A 106 7.51 4.50 -11.84
N ARG A 107 8.01 3.71 -10.88
CA ARG A 107 7.41 2.42 -10.51
C ARG A 107 6.01 2.62 -9.95
N ALA A 108 5.81 3.65 -9.12
CA ALA A 108 4.48 3.95 -8.59
C ALA A 108 3.46 4.21 -9.71
N LEU A 109 3.84 4.98 -10.73
CA LEU A 109 2.96 5.27 -11.87
C LEU A 109 2.69 4.03 -12.73
N GLN A 110 3.69 3.15 -12.92
CA GLN A 110 3.49 1.88 -13.62
C GLN A 110 2.47 0.99 -12.91
N TRP A 111 2.54 0.92 -11.57
CA TRP A 111 1.57 0.18 -10.76
C TRP A 111 0.16 0.75 -10.87
N LEU A 112 0.01 2.08 -10.84
CA LEU A 112 -1.29 2.72 -11.00
C LEU A 112 -1.90 2.52 -12.40
N GLU A 113 -1.08 2.56 -13.46
CA GLU A 113 -1.54 2.25 -14.82
C GLU A 113 -1.97 0.80 -14.97
N LEU A 114 -1.26 -0.13 -14.33
CA LEU A 114 -1.68 -1.53 -14.28
C LEU A 114 -3.00 -1.68 -13.55
N GLY A 115 -3.14 -1.09 -12.36
CA GLY A 115 -4.38 -1.13 -11.57
C GLY A 115 -5.58 -0.59 -12.36
N TYR A 116 -5.39 0.51 -13.10
CA TYR A 116 -6.43 1.05 -13.98
C TYR A 116 -6.81 0.07 -15.10
N ARG A 117 -5.82 -0.47 -15.81
CA ARG A 117 -6.05 -1.41 -16.92
C ARG A 117 -6.78 -2.67 -16.47
N GLU A 118 -6.40 -3.17 -15.29
CA GLU A 118 -6.98 -4.36 -14.68
C GLU A 118 -8.29 -4.07 -13.91
N ARG A 119 -8.74 -2.82 -13.89
CA ARG A 119 -9.96 -2.36 -13.23
C ARG A 119 -10.00 -2.74 -11.73
N GLU A 120 -8.87 -2.59 -11.05
CA GLU A 120 -8.79 -2.72 -9.59
C GLU A 120 -9.76 -1.72 -8.94
N GLY A 121 -10.57 -2.18 -7.99
CA GLY A 121 -11.70 -1.40 -7.46
C GLY A 121 -11.25 -0.13 -6.74
N GLU A 122 -10.10 -0.18 -6.09
CA GLU A 122 -9.45 0.89 -5.36
C GLU A 122 -9.03 2.06 -6.26
N MET A 123 -8.93 1.85 -7.58
CA MET A 123 -8.54 2.89 -8.53
C MET A 123 -9.50 4.08 -8.53
N VAL A 124 -10.77 3.89 -8.17
CA VAL A 124 -11.73 5.00 -8.02
C VAL A 124 -11.30 6.00 -6.93
N LEU A 125 -10.48 5.58 -5.97
CA LEU A 125 -10.02 6.39 -4.85
C LEU A 125 -8.67 7.07 -5.10
N VAL A 126 -7.94 6.69 -6.16
CA VAL A 126 -6.57 7.19 -6.44
C VAL A 126 -6.47 8.71 -6.42
N GLY A 127 -7.48 9.41 -6.93
CA GLY A 127 -7.45 10.87 -6.92
C GLY A 127 -7.67 11.52 -5.56
N ALA A 128 -8.41 10.87 -4.67
CA ALA A 128 -8.69 11.34 -3.32
C ALA A 128 -7.62 10.88 -2.31
N ASP A 129 -6.89 9.81 -2.63
CA ASP A 129 -5.94 9.19 -1.72
C ASP A 129 -4.78 10.15 -1.34
N PRO A 130 -4.56 10.39 -0.04
CA PRO A 130 -3.45 11.23 0.41
C PRO A 130 -2.08 10.62 0.12
N GLY A 131 -1.96 9.29 0.00
CA GLY A 131 -0.71 8.59 -0.24
C GLY A 131 -0.08 8.88 -1.59
N PHE A 132 -0.87 9.29 -2.59
CA PHE A 132 -0.38 9.74 -3.89
C PHE A 132 -0.13 11.25 -3.97
N GLY A 133 -0.16 11.95 -2.83
CA GLY A 133 0.19 13.38 -2.75
C GLY A 133 1.46 13.76 -3.54
N PRO A 134 2.58 13.01 -3.40
CA PRO A 134 3.81 13.27 -4.17
C PRO A 134 3.68 13.14 -5.70
N LEU A 135 2.67 12.42 -6.20
CA LEU A 135 2.45 12.20 -7.63
C LEU A 135 1.53 13.25 -8.27
N ARG A 136 0.82 14.08 -7.49
CA ARG A 136 -0.23 14.99 -8.00
C ARG A 136 0.25 16.02 -9.04
N ALA A 137 1.54 16.36 -9.02
CA ALA A 137 2.16 17.26 -9.99
C ALA A 137 2.69 16.53 -11.25
N ASP A 138 2.67 15.19 -11.30
CA ASP A 138 3.07 14.43 -12.49
C ASP A 138 1.98 14.50 -13.57
N PRO A 139 2.30 14.91 -14.81
CA PRO A 139 1.33 14.93 -15.90
C PRO A 139 0.72 13.54 -16.18
N ARG A 140 1.49 12.45 -16.00
CA ARG A 140 1.00 11.08 -16.18
C ARG A 140 -0.03 10.70 -15.13
N PHE A 141 0.14 11.18 -13.89
CA PHE A 141 -0.84 10.97 -12.82
C PHE A 141 -2.13 11.74 -13.10
N GLN A 142 -2.02 12.99 -13.55
CA GLN A 142 -3.17 13.81 -13.92
C GLN A 142 -3.95 13.21 -15.10
N ASP A 143 -3.25 12.65 -16.09
CA ASP A 143 -3.87 11.92 -17.18
C ASP A 143 -4.67 10.70 -16.69
N LEU A 144 -4.05 9.90 -15.83
CA LEU A 144 -4.69 8.73 -15.23
C LEU A 144 -5.96 9.11 -14.45
N GLN A 145 -5.91 10.20 -13.67
CA GLN A 145 -7.09 10.69 -12.94
C GLN A 145 -8.24 11.07 -13.87
N ARG A 146 -7.96 11.73 -15.01
CA ARG A 146 -8.99 12.09 -16.00
C ARG A 146 -9.65 10.84 -16.60
N ARG A 147 -8.84 9.85 -16.94
CA ARG A 147 -9.30 8.55 -17.47
C ARG A 147 -10.17 7.79 -16.47
N ILE A 148 -9.81 7.78 -15.18
CA ILE A 148 -10.62 7.17 -14.10
C ILE A 148 -11.96 7.90 -13.95
N GLY A 149 -11.96 9.24 -14.02
CA GLY A 149 -13.16 10.07 -13.83
C GLY A 149 -14.14 10.08 -15.02
N GLY A 150 -13.86 9.35 -16.10
CA GLY A 150 -14.73 9.30 -17.28
C GLY A 150 -14.71 10.58 -18.13
N LEU A 151 -13.73 11.46 -17.96
CA LEU A 151 -13.50 12.60 -18.84
C LEU A 151 -12.52 12.19 -19.94
N GLY A 152 -13.02 11.40 -20.88
CA GLY A 152 -12.33 10.99 -22.11
C GLY A 152 -13.27 11.10 -23.30
#